data_AF-A0A844G4Y3-F1
#
_entry.id   AF-A0A844G4Y3-F1
#
_cell.length_a   1.000
_cell.length_b   1.000
_cell.length_c   1.000
_cell.angle_alpha   90.00
_cell.angle_beta   90.00
_cell.angle_gamma   90.00
#
_symmetry.space_group_name_H-M   'P 1'
#
loop_
_entity.id
_entity.type
_entity.pdbx_description
1 polymer ?
#
loop_
_entity_poly.entity_id
_entity_poly.type
_entity_poly.pdbx_seq_one_letter_code
_entity_poly.pdbx_strand_id
1 'polypeptide(L)'
;MKKRFTLTEVLVVVFLIGVLTAIGFGMYSYAMNSAKESATRALFSRLNAALESCNTKFGIIPPSTTQAEFNEITVTVDSTSGLIKKLEFGGRTFDSSGSQAEKDYLKEFLSQIDAETLKESINSNDKLEDSWGNPIFYAYPGKFNKTGYDLYSAGPDGYIGVLAKQGKGVPLTSGNLNNSSLYFEKDSSPYFKDSSTNELLSDDIFNF
;
A
#
# COMPACT_ATOMS: atom_id res chain seq x y z
N MET A 1 24.38 11.60 -54.63
CA MET A 1 25.52 10.86 -54.04
C MET A 1 24.98 9.87 -53.03
N LYS A 2 25.18 8.55 -53.22
CA LYS A 2 24.72 7.54 -52.26
C LYS A 2 25.75 7.44 -51.13
N LYS A 3 25.40 7.87 -49.91
CA LYS A 3 26.26 7.71 -48.72
C LYS A 3 26.32 6.22 -48.39
N ARG A 4 27.53 5.66 -48.32
CA ARG A 4 27.77 4.26 -47.93
C ARG A 4 28.07 4.25 -46.44
N PHE A 5 27.21 3.62 -45.64
CA PHE A 5 27.47 3.42 -44.21
C PHE A 5 28.65 2.47 -44.04
N THR A 6 29.60 2.84 -43.18
CA THR A 6 30.74 1.98 -42.84
C THR A 6 30.37 1.05 -41.69
N LEU A 7 30.91 -0.17 -41.69
CA LEU A 7 30.67 -1.16 -40.62
C LEU A 7 31.06 -0.59 -39.23
N THR A 8 32.14 0.19 -39.18
CA THR A 8 32.61 0.83 -37.94
C THR A 8 31.61 1.83 -37.38
N GLU A 9 30.93 2.61 -38.24
CA GLU A 9 29.96 3.61 -37.82
C GLU A 9 28.69 2.97 -37.22
N VAL A 10 28.22 1.88 -37.82
CA VAL A 10 27.12 1.08 -37.24
C VAL A 10 27.55 0.42 -35.94
N LEU A 11 28.78 -0.08 -35.85
CA LEU A 11 29.31 -0.72 -34.64
C LEU A 11 29.43 0.24 -33.47
N VAL A 12 29.94 1.46 -33.70
CA VAL A 12 30.03 2.51 -32.68
C VAL A 12 28.63 2.93 -32.21
N VAL A 13 27.66 3.06 -33.11
CA VAL A 13 26.28 3.43 -32.74
C VAL A 13 25.63 2.37 -31.86
N VAL A 14 25.75 1.09 -32.21
CA VAL A 14 25.17 0.00 -31.41
C VAL A 14 25.88 -0.11 -30.05
N PHE A 15 27.19 0.10 -30.00
CA PHE A 15 27.94 0.17 -28.74
C PHE A 15 27.46 1.33 -27.84
N LEU A 16 27.30 2.53 -28.40
CA LEU A 16 26.82 3.70 -27.65
C LEU A 16 25.39 3.53 -27.15
N ILE A 17 24.49 2.98 -27.98
CA ILE A 17 23.12 2.66 -27.56
C ILE A 17 23.13 1.60 -26.45
N GLY A 18 24.00 0.58 -26.54
CA GLY A 18 24.18 -0.42 -25.49
C GLY A 18 24.61 0.16 -24.15
N VAL A 19 25.59 1.07 -24.14
CA VAL A 19 26.05 1.74 -22.91
C VAL A 19 24.97 2.67 -22.34
N LEU A 20 24.32 3.47 -23.20
CA LEU A 20 23.27 4.42 -22.78
C LEU A 20 22.06 3.68 -22.21
N THR A 21 21.63 2.59 -22.84
CA THR A 21 20.51 1.77 -22.35
C THR A 21 20.83 1.13 -21.00
N ALA A 22 22.02 0.57 -20.82
CA ALA A 22 22.43 -0.04 -19.55
C ALA A 22 22.35 0.94 -18.36
N ILE A 23 22.85 2.16 -18.53
CA ILE A 23 22.80 3.19 -17.47
C ILE A 23 21.37 3.72 -17.30
N GLY A 24 20.65 3.94 -18.40
CA GLY A 24 19.29 4.46 -18.40
C GLY A 24 18.30 3.59 -17.63
N PHE A 25 18.37 2.26 -17.79
CA PHE A 25 17.46 1.33 -17.10
C PHE A 25 17.64 1.34 -15.57
N GLY A 26 18.88 1.44 -15.08
CA GLY A 26 19.15 1.47 -13.64
C GLY A 26 18.58 2.71 -12.93
N MET A 27 18.78 3.89 -13.53
CA MET A 27 18.26 5.15 -12.96
C MET A 27 16.73 5.23 -13.04
N TYR A 28 16.13 4.72 -14.13
CA TYR A 28 14.67 4.68 -14.30
C TYR A 28 13.97 3.87 -13.19
N SER A 29 14.49 2.68 -12.88
CA SER A 29 13.90 1.82 -11.84
C SER A 29 13.96 2.45 -10.44
N TYR A 30 15.09 3.07 -10.07
CA TYR A 30 15.25 3.73 -8.78
C TYR A 30 14.30 4.92 -8.60
N ALA A 31 14.24 5.82 -9.60
CA ALA A 31 13.35 6.98 -9.56
C ALA A 31 11.87 6.56 -9.50
N MET A 32 11.51 5.51 -10.25
CA MET A 32 10.15 4.95 -10.22
C MET A 32 9.81 4.37 -8.85
N ASN A 33 10.73 3.65 -8.22
CA ASN A 33 10.50 3.09 -6.88
C ASN A 33 10.29 4.18 -5.82
N SER A 34 11.09 5.25 -5.87
CA SER A 34 10.92 6.42 -4.98
C SER A 34 9.59 7.14 -5.22
N ALA A 35 9.15 7.24 -6.49
CA ALA A 35 7.85 7.81 -6.82
C ALA A 35 6.70 6.95 -6.29
N LYS A 36 6.79 5.62 -6.42
CA LYS A 36 5.82 4.66 -5.88
C LYS A 36 5.72 4.73 -4.35
N GLU A 37 6.85 4.85 -3.67
CA GLU A 37 6.88 5.05 -2.21
C GLU A 37 6.18 6.35 -1.82
N SER A 38 6.51 7.45 -2.51
CA SER A 38 5.88 8.76 -2.28
C SER A 38 4.37 8.72 -2.51
N ALA A 39 3.92 8.03 -3.56
CA ALA A 39 2.51 7.86 -3.88
C ALA A 39 1.77 7.04 -2.80
N THR A 40 2.38 5.96 -2.31
CA THR A 40 1.80 5.13 -1.24
C THR A 40 1.73 5.89 0.09
N ARG A 41 2.78 6.65 0.45
CA ARG A 41 2.76 7.53 1.62
C ARG A 41 1.70 8.63 1.52
N ALA A 42 1.52 9.20 0.34
CA ALA A 42 0.46 10.17 0.08
C ALA A 42 -0.93 9.55 0.21
N LEU A 43 -1.12 8.32 -0.30
CA LEU A 43 -2.36 7.57 -0.12
C LEU A 43 -2.66 7.33 1.37
N PHE A 44 -1.67 6.93 2.16
CA PHE A 44 -1.82 6.75 3.61
C PHE A 44 -2.18 8.05 4.32
N SER A 45 -1.53 9.17 3.96
CA SER A 45 -1.85 10.48 4.52
C SER A 45 -3.30 10.89 4.21
N ARG A 46 -3.80 10.60 3.01
CA ARG A 46 -5.21 10.84 2.65
C ARG A 46 -6.17 9.91 3.35
N LEU A 47 -5.83 8.62 3.48
CA LEU A 47 -6.61 7.66 4.28
C LEU A 47 -6.73 8.13 5.72
N ASN A 48 -5.62 8.58 6.30
CA ASN A 48 -5.63 9.10 7.67
C ASN A 48 -6.55 10.31 7.80
N ALA A 49 -6.41 11.29 6.90
CA ALA A 49 -7.26 12.48 6.90
C ALA A 49 -8.75 12.14 6.73
N ALA A 50 -9.07 11.18 5.85
CA ALA A 50 -10.44 10.75 5.63
C ALA A 50 -11.03 10.03 6.85
N LEU A 51 -10.27 9.12 7.47
CA LEU A 51 -10.68 8.42 8.68
C LEU A 51 -10.83 9.39 9.87
N GLU A 52 -9.93 10.35 10.02
CA GLU A 52 -10.01 11.37 11.07
C GLU A 52 -11.18 12.34 10.88
N SER A 53 -11.47 12.74 9.63
CA SER A 53 -12.66 13.56 9.32
C SER A 53 -13.94 12.80 9.69
N CYS A 54 -14.03 11.54 9.27
CA CYS A 54 -15.16 10.68 9.62
C CYS A 54 -15.29 10.47 11.14
N ASN A 55 -14.18 10.27 11.85
CA ASN A 55 -14.18 10.15 13.30
C ASN A 55 -14.65 11.45 13.98
N THR A 56 -14.21 12.61 13.49
CA THR A 56 -14.63 13.92 14.03
C THR A 56 -16.13 14.15 13.83
N LYS A 57 -16.67 13.74 12.68
CA LYS A 57 -18.07 14.00 12.32
C LYS A 57 -19.05 12.98 12.91
N PHE A 58 -18.67 11.71 12.97
CA PHE A 58 -19.55 10.60 13.34
C PHE A 58 -19.14 9.90 14.65
N GLY A 59 -17.93 10.16 15.17
CA GLY A 59 -17.41 9.52 16.39
C GLY A 59 -17.07 8.04 16.21
N ILE A 60 -16.91 7.57 14.97
CA ILE A 60 -16.73 6.16 14.65
C ILE A 60 -15.50 6.00 13.77
N ILE A 61 -14.58 5.15 14.23
CA ILE A 61 -13.52 4.55 13.42
C ILE A 61 -13.96 3.11 13.11
N PRO A 62 -13.91 2.65 11.85
CA PRO A 62 -14.40 1.32 11.46
C PRO A 62 -13.68 0.20 12.22
N PRO A 63 -14.35 -0.62 13.06
CA PRO A 63 -13.69 -1.71 13.76
C PRO A 63 -13.45 -2.92 12.85
N SER A 64 -12.30 -3.56 13.07
CA SER A 64 -12.01 -4.91 12.58
C SER A 64 -12.96 -5.92 13.25
N THR A 65 -13.31 -6.99 12.53
CA THR A 65 -14.13 -8.09 13.05
C THR A 65 -13.53 -8.70 14.32
N THR A 66 -12.21 -8.85 14.34
CA THR A 66 -11.42 -9.25 15.50
C THR A 66 -10.51 -8.10 15.92
N GLN A 67 -10.38 -7.87 17.23
CA GLN A 67 -9.51 -6.82 17.75
C GLN A 67 -8.05 -7.04 17.34
N ALA A 68 -7.37 -5.96 16.96
CA ALA A 68 -5.96 -5.99 16.52
C ALA A 68 -5.70 -6.95 15.36
N GLU A 69 -6.68 -7.16 14.47
CA GLU A 69 -6.50 -7.98 13.27
C GLU A 69 -6.33 -7.12 12.01
N PHE A 70 -5.23 -7.42 11.30
CA PHE A 70 -4.98 -7.33 9.86
C PHE A 70 -6.18 -7.67 8.96
N ASN A 71 -6.93 -6.69 8.47
CA ASN A 71 -7.95 -6.87 7.43
C ASN A 71 -7.60 -6.10 6.15
N GLU A 72 -8.05 -6.60 5.01
CA GLU A 72 -7.90 -5.91 3.72
C GLU A 72 -8.96 -4.81 3.60
N ILE A 73 -8.59 -3.68 2.98
CA ILE A 73 -9.55 -2.62 2.64
C ILE A 73 -10.14 -2.94 1.27
N THR A 74 -11.47 -3.05 1.18
CA THR A 74 -12.18 -3.32 -0.07
C THR A 74 -13.00 -2.10 -0.48
N VAL A 75 -12.86 -1.65 -1.72
CA VAL A 75 -13.57 -0.52 -2.32
C VAL A 75 -14.20 -0.98 -3.62
N THR A 76 -15.52 -1.18 -3.63
CA THR A 76 -16.25 -1.60 -4.83
C THR A 76 -16.72 -0.39 -5.62
N VAL A 77 -16.37 -0.39 -6.90
CA VAL A 77 -16.83 0.61 -7.87
C VAL A 77 -18.02 0.04 -8.65
N ASP A 78 -19.09 0.83 -8.76
CA ASP A 78 -20.24 0.44 -9.56
C ASP A 78 -19.90 0.50 -11.06
N SER A 79 -20.02 -0.64 -11.75
CA SER A 79 -19.61 -0.76 -13.16
C SER A 79 -20.45 0.07 -14.13
N THR A 80 -21.61 0.59 -13.69
CA THR A 80 -22.50 1.39 -14.55
C THR A 80 -22.24 2.88 -14.39
N SER A 81 -22.02 3.34 -13.16
CA SER A 81 -21.83 4.75 -12.83
C SER A 81 -20.36 5.18 -12.72
N GLY A 82 -19.44 4.23 -12.54
CA GLY A 82 -18.02 4.53 -12.29
C GLY A 82 -17.75 5.19 -10.93
N LEU A 83 -18.76 5.20 -10.06
CA LEU A 83 -18.69 5.76 -8.71
C LEU A 83 -18.41 4.67 -7.68
N ILE A 84 -17.73 5.05 -6.61
CA ILE A 84 -17.51 4.14 -5.48
C ILE A 84 -18.84 3.89 -4.78
N LYS A 85 -19.25 2.63 -4.76
CA LYS A 85 -20.54 2.20 -4.21
C LYS A 85 -20.41 1.73 -2.77
N LYS A 86 -19.34 0.98 -2.47
CA LYS A 86 -19.15 0.30 -1.20
C LYS A 86 -17.69 0.42 -0.75
N LEU A 87 -17.51 0.69 0.54
CA LEU A 87 -16.23 0.73 1.24
C LEU A 87 -16.28 -0.21 2.44
N GLU A 88 -15.30 -1.08 2.60
CA GLU A 88 -15.28 -2.09 3.67
C GLU A 88 -13.93 -2.15 4.36
N PHE A 89 -13.97 -2.16 5.70
CA PHE A 89 -12.82 -2.27 6.58
C PHE A 89 -12.98 -3.49 7.48
N GLY A 90 -12.85 -4.71 6.93
CA GLY A 90 -12.83 -6.00 7.64
C GLY A 90 -14.10 -6.41 8.39
N GLY A 91 -14.60 -5.56 9.29
CA GLY A 91 -15.80 -5.76 10.11
C GLY A 91 -16.88 -4.69 9.94
N ARG A 92 -16.62 -3.63 9.17
CA ARG A 92 -17.62 -2.59 8.88
C ARG A 92 -17.67 -2.25 7.40
N THR A 93 -18.89 -2.26 6.88
CA THR A 93 -19.22 -1.89 5.50
C THR A 93 -19.98 -0.57 5.46
N PHE A 94 -19.67 0.25 4.48
CA PHE A 94 -20.34 1.50 4.16
C PHE A 94 -20.79 1.45 2.70
N ASP A 95 -22.10 1.29 2.48
CA ASP A 95 -22.70 1.19 1.15
C ASP A 95 -23.53 2.44 0.85
N SER A 96 -23.36 3.01 -0.34
CA SER A 96 -24.18 4.09 -0.91
C SER A 96 -25.66 3.73 -1.03
N SER A 97 -26.00 2.43 -1.02
CA SER A 97 -27.37 1.90 -1.02
C SER A 97 -27.86 1.52 0.38
N GLY A 98 -27.00 1.61 1.40
CA GLY A 98 -27.27 1.20 2.77
C GLY A 98 -28.08 2.21 3.58
N SER A 99 -27.86 2.21 4.89
CA SER A 99 -28.50 3.16 5.82
C SER A 99 -28.02 4.60 5.58
N GLN A 100 -28.79 5.61 6.01
CA GLN A 100 -28.41 7.02 5.85
C GLN A 100 -27.03 7.31 6.46
N ALA A 101 -26.72 6.72 7.62
CA ALA A 101 -25.43 6.86 8.27
C ALA A 101 -24.27 6.32 7.41
N GLU A 102 -24.47 5.21 6.69
CA GLU A 102 -23.45 4.65 5.80
C GLU A 102 -23.22 5.53 4.57
N LYS A 103 -24.28 6.11 4.01
CA LYS A 103 -24.19 7.07 2.92
C LYS A 103 -23.46 8.33 3.33
N ASP A 104 -23.77 8.85 4.52
CA ASP A 104 -23.15 10.07 5.04
C ASP A 104 -21.67 9.84 5.36
N TYR A 105 -21.32 8.68 5.92
CA TYR A 105 -19.94 8.28 6.16
C TYR A 105 -19.16 8.17 4.85
N LEU A 106 -19.69 7.43 3.88
CA LEU A 106 -19.04 7.23 2.57
C LEU A 106 -18.83 8.58 1.87
N LYS A 107 -19.82 9.46 1.91
CA LYS A 107 -19.73 10.79 1.32
C LYS A 107 -18.63 11.65 1.96
N GLU A 108 -18.53 11.65 3.29
CA GLU A 108 -17.48 12.40 3.99
C GLU A 108 -16.10 11.84 3.67
N PHE A 109 -15.96 10.51 3.70
CA PHE A 109 -14.70 9.83 3.40
C PHE A 109 -14.21 10.17 1.98
N LEU A 110 -15.09 10.01 0.98
CA LEU A 110 -14.76 10.28 -0.43
C LEU A 110 -14.47 11.76 -0.70
N SER A 111 -15.04 12.68 0.10
CA SER A 111 -14.74 14.10 -0.02
C SER A 111 -13.31 14.46 0.40
N GLN A 112 -12.68 13.67 1.27
CA GLN A 112 -11.33 13.95 1.77
C GLN A 112 -10.23 13.23 0.96
N ILE A 113 -10.47 11.97 0.58
CA ILE A 113 -9.45 11.15 -0.10
C ILE A 113 -9.38 11.41 -1.61
N ASP A 114 -10.40 12.06 -2.18
CA ASP A 114 -10.66 12.15 -3.63
C ASP A 114 -11.01 10.78 -4.24
N ALA A 115 -12.21 10.69 -4.83
CA ALA A 115 -12.72 9.43 -5.38
C ALA A 115 -11.94 8.94 -6.62
N GLU A 116 -11.34 9.83 -7.40
CA GLU A 116 -10.55 9.45 -8.58
C GLU A 116 -9.22 8.84 -8.15
N THR A 117 -8.54 9.49 -7.21
CA THR A 117 -7.26 8.99 -6.68
C THR A 117 -7.43 7.63 -6.01
N LEU A 118 -8.53 7.45 -5.27
CA LEU A 118 -8.81 6.17 -4.63
C LEU A 118 -9.04 5.07 -5.67
N LYS A 119 -9.75 5.36 -6.77
CA LYS A 119 -10.01 4.40 -7.85
C LYS A 119 -8.74 3.91 -8.55
N GLU A 120 -7.74 4.75 -8.71
CA GLU A 120 -6.46 4.37 -9.32
C GLU A 120 -5.70 3.32 -8.48
N SER A 121 -5.99 3.24 -7.19
CA SER A 121 -5.34 2.33 -6.25
C SER A 121 -6.16 1.06 -5.98
N ILE A 122 -7.21 0.78 -6.75
CA ILE A 122 -8.07 -0.41 -6.57
C ILE A 122 -7.73 -1.45 -7.63
N ASN A 123 -7.61 -2.70 -7.21
CA ASN A 123 -7.37 -3.83 -8.10
C ASN A 123 -8.67 -4.44 -8.66
N SER A 124 -8.53 -5.45 -9.52
CA SER A 124 -9.69 -6.13 -10.12
C SER A 124 -10.57 -6.92 -9.15
N ASN A 125 -10.12 -7.12 -7.90
CA ASN A 125 -10.86 -7.78 -6.83
C ASN A 125 -11.41 -6.78 -5.80
N ASP A 126 -11.53 -5.50 -6.17
CA ASP A 126 -11.95 -4.39 -5.31
C ASP A 126 -11.02 -4.13 -4.11
N LYS A 127 -9.83 -4.72 -4.05
CA LYS A 127 -8.89 -4.49 -2.94
C LYS A 127 -8.09 -3.22 -3.20
N LEU A 128 -7.88 -2.45 -2.13
CA LEU A 128 -6.96 -1.33 -2.17
C LEU A 128 -5.52 -1.85 -2.19
N GLU A 129 -4.74 -1.40 -3.16
CA GLU A 129 -3.34 -1.75 -3.34
C GLU A 129 -2.42 -0.53 -3.16
N ASP A 130 -1.18 -0.80 -2.79
CA ASP A 130 -0.11 0.16 -2.85
C ASP A 130 0.44 0.33 -4.28
N SER A 131 1.41 1.21 -4.44
CA SER A 131 2.00 1.52 -5.75
C SER A 131 2.84 0.38 -6.36
N TRP A 132 3.03 -0.72 -5.63
CA TRP A 132 3.68 -1.95 -6.10
C TRP A 132 2.69 -3.06 -6.44
N GLY A 133 1.39 -2.84 -6.19
CA GLY A 133 0.34 -3.81 -6.44
C GLY A 133 0.11 -4.78 -5.28
N ASN A 134 0.64 -4.46 -4.09
CA ASN A 134 0.40 -5.26 -2.89
C ASN A 134 -0.84 -4.72 -2.15
N PRO A 135 -1.71 -5.58 -1.60
CA PRO A 135 -2.88 -5.13 -0.85
C PRO A 135 -2.49 -4.33 0.40
N ILE A 136 -3.24 -3.27 0.67
CA ILE A 136 -3.11 -2.46 1.89
C ILE A 136 -3.99 -3.06 2.99
N PHE A 137 -3.40 -3.16 4.18
CA PHE A 137 -4.04 -3.71 5.36
C PHE A 137 -4.42 -2.63 6.37
N TYR A 138 -5.50 -2.88 7.09
CA TYR A 138 -6.06 -2.01 8.11
C TYR A 138 -6.42 -2.81 9.37
N ALA A 139 -6.13 -2.24 10.55
CA ALA A 139 -6.53 -2.79 11.83
C ALA A 139 -7.05 -1.72 12.79
N TYR A 140 -8.24 -1.91 13.33
CA TYR A 140 -8.76 -1.09 14.43
C TYR A 140 -9.57 -1.93 15.44
N PRO A 141 -9.27 -1.86 16.76
CA PRO A 141 -8.13 -1.18 17.38
C PRO A 141 -6.79 -1.63 16.80
N GLY A 142 -5.82 -0.71 16.70
CA GLY A 142 -4.52 -0.97 16.10
C GLY A 142 -3.73 -2.01 16.89
N LYS A 143 -2.97 -2.81 16.15
CA LYS A 143 -2.05 -3.83 16.63
C LYS A 143 -0.72 -3.23 17.10
N PHE A 144 -0.21 -2.23 16.39
CA PHE A 144 0.92 -1.39 16.77
C PHE A 144 0.45 -0.12 17.49
N ASN A 145 -0.49 0.62 16.89
CA ASN A 145 -1.09 1.81 17.48
C ASN A 145 -2.32 1.45 18.34
N LYS A 146 -2.09 1.11 19.61
CA LYS A 146 -3.16 0.72 20.55
C LYS A 146 -4.23 1.79 20.79
N THR A 147 -3.90 3.05 20.55
CA THR A 147 -4.79 4.21 20.76
C THR A 147 -5.54 4.63 19.50
N GLY A 148 -5.21 4.04 18.35
CA GLY A 148 -5.78 4.39 17.06
C GLY A 148 -5.93 3.16 16.18
N TYR A 149 -5.73 3.34 14.89
CA TYR A 149 -5.74 2.29 13.87
C TYR A 149 -4.36 2.19 13.22
N ASP A 150 -4.09 1.04 12.63
CA ASP A 150 -2.91 0.83 11.81
C ASP A 150 -3.29 0.71 10.33
N LEU A 151 -2.47 1.32 9.48
CA LEU A 151 -2.41 1.03 8.06
C LEU A 151 -1.05 0.41 7.76
N TYR A 152 -1.04 -0.60 6.89
CA TYR A 152 0.17 -1.35 6.55
C TYR A 152 0.25 -1.64 5.05
N SER A 153 1.42 -1.40 4.48
CA SER A 153 1.83 -1.78 3.12
C SER A 153 3.20 -2.46 3.21
N ALA A 154 3.36 -3.56 2.49
CA ALA A 154 4.63 -4.28 2.41
C ALA A 154 5.69 -3.55 1.57
N GLY A 155 5.30 -2.51 0.83
CA GLY A 155 6.25 -1.75 0.03
C GLY A 155 6.81 -2.54 -1.17
N PRO A 156 8.04 -2.21 -1.62
CA PRO A 156 8.65 -2.79 -2.82
C PRO A 156 8.85 -4.30 -2.81
N ASP A 157 9.19 -4.88 -1.66
CA ASP A 157 9.59 -6.28 -1.60
C ASP A 157 8.38 -7.24 -1.56
N GLY A 158 7.20 -6.76 -1.15
CA GLY A 158 5.97 -7.57 -1.02
C GLY A 158 6.04 -8.62 0.09
N TYR A 159 7.02 -8.51 0.98
CA TYR A 159 7.22 -9.39 2.12
C TYR A 159 6.95 -8.63 3.42
N ILE A 160 6.66 -9.39 4.47
CA ILE A 160 6.36 -8.81 5.77
C ILE A 160 7.66 -8.68 6.56
N GLY A 161 7.99 -7.45 6.97
CA GLY A 161 9.13 -7.16 7.83
C GLY A 161 10.48 -7.51 7.19
N VAL A 162 11.51 -7.61 8.01
CA VAL A 162 12.84 -8.01 7.52
C VAL A 162 12.89 -9.51 7.28
N LEU A 163 13.63 -9.93 6.24
CA LEU A 163 13.90 -11.33 5.92
C LEU A 163 14.26 -12.15 7.17
N ALA A 164 13.60 -13.29 7.34
CA ALA A 164 13.94 -14.21 8.42
C ALA A 164 15.42 -14.63 8.32
N LYS A 165 16.03 -15.02 9.44
CA LYS A 165 17.45 -15.48 9.50
C LYS A 165 17.82 -16.55 8.46
N GLN A 166 16.84 -17.27 7.92
CA GLN A 166 17.03 -18.28 6.86
C GLN A 166 17.01 -17.70 5.43
N GLY A 167 17.00 -16.37 5.26
CA GLY A 167 16.97 -15.69 3.96
C GLY A 167 15.66 -15.84 3.19
N LYS A 168 14.59 -16.29 3.86
CA LYS A 168 13.25 -16.41 3.27
C LYS A 168 12.38 -15.24 3.74
N GLY A 169 11.87 -14.45 2.80
CA GLY A 169 10.83 -13.46 3.07
C GLY A 169 9.52 -14.14 3.40
N VAL A 170 8.74 -13.55 4.31
CA VAL A 170 7.39 -14.05 4.64
C VAL A 170 6.40 -13.35 3.72
N PRO A 171 5.72 -14.05 2.81
CA PRO A 171 4.89 -13.41 1.80
C PRO A 171 3.72 -12.69 2.44
N LEU A 172 3.34 -11.54 1.89
CA LEU A 172 2.21 -10.76 2.33
C LEU A 172 0.89 -11.54 2.17
N THR A 173 0.33 -11.95 3.30
CA THR A 173 -1.03 -12.51 3.40
C THR A 173 -1.65 -12.09 4.72
N SER A 174 -2.98 -11.97 4.80
CA SER A 174 -3.66 -11.63 6.07
C SER A 174 -3.27 -12.60 7.19
N GLY A 175 -3.24 -13.90 6.89
CA GLY A 175 -2.81 -14.93 7.83
C GLY A 175 -1.37 -14.74 8.31
N ASN A 176 -0.43 -14.47 7.39
CA ASN A 176 0.96 -14.22 7.77
C ASN A 176 1.13 -12.89 8.52
N LEU A 177 0.39 -11.84 8.20
CA LEU A 177 0.49 -10.55 8.91
C LEU A 177 -0.16 -10.62 10.31
N ASN A 178 -1.17 -11.47 10.46
CA ASN A 178 -1.83 -11.71 11.73
C ASN A 178 -1.05 -12.68 12.62
N ASN A 179 -0.42 -13.70 12.03
CA ASN A 179 0.40 -14.70 12.72
C ASN A 179 1.89 -14.37 12.78
N SER A 180 2.39 -13.44 11.96
CA SER A 180 3.78 -12.96 12.03
C SER A 180 3.96 -12.51 13.45
N SER A 181 4.76 -13.27 14.19
CA SER A 181 5.06 -13.01 15.59
C SER A 181 5.36 -11.53 15.72
N LEU A 182 4.45 -10.76 16.31
CA LEU A 182 4.53 -9.31 16.46
C LEU A 182 5.55 -8.90 17.52
N TYR A 183 6.50 -9.79 17.77
CA TYR A 183 7.39 -9.77 18.88
C TYR A 183 8.76 -9.40 18.35
N PHE A 184 9.30 -8.35 18.96
CA PHE A 184 10.59 -7.73 18.71
C PHE A 184 11.78 -8.62 19.14
N GLU A 185 11.68 -9.95 18.99
CA GLU A 185 12.71 -10.88 19.45
C GLU A 185 13.13 -11.91 18.40
N LYS A 186 14.43 -12.18 18.46
CA LYS A 186 15.25 -12.72 17.39
C LYS A 186 15.37 -14.22 17.56
N ASP A 187 14.41 -15.00 17.05
CA ASP A 187 14.65 -16.32 16.46
C ASP A 187 13.39 -16.87 15.75
N SER A 188 13.41 -16.81 14.41
CA SER A 188 12.51 -17.52 13.46
C SER A 188 11.23 -16.82 12.99
N SER A 189 11.01 -15.54 13.29
CA SER A 189 9.90 -14.74 12.74
C SER A 189 10.38 -13.40 12.15
N PRO A 190 9.68 -12.83 11.15
CA PRO A 190 9.97 -11.50 10.64
C PRO A 190 9.72 -10.45 11.74
N TYR A 191 10.53 -9.40 11.76
CA TYR A 191 10.42 -8.29 12.71
C TYR A 191 10.47 -6.96 11.95
N PHE A 192 9.86 -5.92 12.53
CA PHE A 192 9.69 -4.62 11.89
C PHE A 192 10.63 -3.53 12.44
N LYS A 193 11.01 -3.64 13.72
CA LYS A 193 11.87 -2.64 14.38
C LYS A 193 13.04 -3.29 15.11
N ASP A 194 14.10 -2.51 15.26
CA ASP A 194 15.19 -2.84 16.17
C ASP A 194 14.70 -2.72 17.62
N SER A 195 14.94 -3.73 18.44
CA SER A 195 14.50 -3.74 19.84
C SER A 195 15.29 -2.78 20.75
N SER A 196 16.48 -2.33 20.30
CA SER A 196 17.35 -1.42 21.05
C SER A 196 17.21 0.03 20.60
N THR A 197 17.06 0.29 19.30
CA THR A 197 16.93 1.67 18.76
C THR A 197 15.50 2.08 18.43
N ASN A 198 14.56 1.12 18.38
CA ASN A 198 13.17 1.33 17.93
C ASN A 198 13.07 1.87 16.49
N GLU A 199 14.15 1.77 15.71
CA GLU A 199 14.18 2.15 14.31
C GLU A 199 13.47 1.10 13.45
N LEU A 200 12.77 1.54 12.41
CA LEU A 200 12.16 0.64 11.43
C LEU A 200 13.28 -0.01 10.59
N LEU A 201 13.28 -1.34 10.52
CA LEU A 201 14.32 -2.10 9.84
C LEU A 201 13.86 -2.66 8.48
N SER A 202 12.56 -2.60 8.18
CA SER A 202 11.97 -2.99 6.89
C SER A 202 11.62 -1.78 6.01
N ASP A 203 11.40 -2.04 4.72
CA ASP A 203 10.89 -1.09 3.71
C ASP A 203 9.37 -0.92 3.73
N ASP A 204 8.69 -1.66 4.62
CA ASP A 204 7.27 -1.53 4.92
C ASP A 204 6.86 -0.09 5.24
N ILE A 205 5.62 0.26 4.89
CA ILE A 205 5.03 1.57 5.17
C ILE A 205 3.91 1.42 6.20
N PHE A 206 4.02 2.21 7.27
CA PHE A 206 3.04 2.34 8.35
C PHE A 206 2.48 3.76 8.45
N ASN A 207 1.37 3.93 9.15
CA ASN A 207 0.76 5.24 9.42
C ASN A 207 1.20 5.92 10.74
N PHE A 208 2.18 5.36 11.47
CA PHE A 208 2.66 5.88 12.77
C PHE A 208 4.14 6.29 12.77
#